data_AF-A0A812QWW0-F1
#
_entry.id   AF-A0A812QWW0-F1
#
_cell.length_a   1.000
_cell.length_b   1.000
_cell.length_c   1.000
_cell.angle_alpha   90.00
_cell.angle_beta   90.00
_cell.angle_gamma   90.00
#
_symmetry.space_group_name_H-M   'P 1'
#
loop_
_entity.id
_entity.type
_entity.pdbx_description
1 polymer ?
#
loop_
_entity_poly.entity_id
_entity_poly.type
_entity_poly.pdbx_seq_one_letter_code
_entity_poly.pdbx_strand_id
1 'polypeptide(L)'
;MEGLDNGDTAWMAMSCALVLFMTPGLAFFYGGLVRDSNIVNTMMMSIISMGLTTLTWLIFGFTWSFDEWGVGKGFTYVGFRNLDTVWPDTTMPGMTFAVFQMTFAIIA
;
A
#
# COMPACT_ATOMS: atom_id res chain seq x y z
N MET A 1 9.44 -17.90 22.00
CA MET A 1 9.33 -17.61 20.55
C MET A 1 7.97 -16.97 20.35
N GLU A 2 7.80 -15.75 20.85
CA GLU A 2 6.63 -14.92 20.55
C GLU A 2 7.14 -13.92 19.53
N GLY A 3 6.63 -13.96 18.30
CA GLY A 3 7.19 -13.12 17.24
C GLY A 3 6.35 -13.09 15.97
N LEU A 4 5.67 -14.18 15.63
CA LEU A 4 4.76 -14.18 14.49
C LEU A 4 3.45 -14.86 14.88
N ASP A 5 2.35 -14.14 14.69
CA ASP A 5 1.01 -14.71 14.76
C ASP A 5 0.45 -14.88 13.34
N ASN A 6 0.12 -16.12 13.00
CA ASN A 6 -0.40 -16.47 11.68
C ASN A 6 -1.83 -15.93 11.46
N GLY A 7 -2.63 -15.83 12.51
CA GLY A 7 -3.97 -15.26 12.49
C GLY A 7 -3.92 -13.78 12.18
N ASP A 8 -3.05 -13.04 12.86
CA ASP A 8 -2.83 -11.61 12.61
C ASP A 8 -2.31 -11.38 11.19
N THR A 9 -1.34 -12.19 10.74
CA THR A 9 -0.82 -12.10 9.38
C THR A 9 -1.89 -12.37 8.31
N ALA A 10 -2.74 -13.39 8.52
CA ALA A 10 -3.83 -13.71 7.60
C ALA A 10 -4.90 -12.62 7.59
N TRP A 11 -5.25 -12.08 8.76
CA TRP A 11 -6.20 -10.98 8.89
C TRP A 11 -5.71 -9.72 8.20
N MET A 12 -4.43 -9.38 8.37
CA MET A 12 -3.82 -8.23 7.71
C MET A 12 -3.75 -8.42 6.20
N ALA A 13 -3.41 -9.61 5.71
CA ALA A 13 -3.44 -9.92 4.27
C ALA A 13 -4.85 -9.77 3.67
N MET A 14 -5.88 -10.25 4.38
CA MET A 14 -7.27 -10.06 3.97
C MET A 14 -7.65 -8.57 3.98
N SER A 15 -7.22 -7.84 5.00
CA SER A 15 -7.46 -6.40 5.11
C SER A 15 -6.80 -5.63 3.96
N CYS A 16 -5.58 -5.99 3.54
CA CYS A 16 -4.95 -5.44 2.34
C CYS A 16 -5.82 -5.65 1.09
N ALA A 17 -6.37 -6.85 0.90
CA ALA A 17 -7.23 -7.14 -0.24
C ALA A 17 -8.51 -6.29 -0.22
N LEU A 18 -9.12 -6.10 0.97
CA LEU A 18 -10.31 -5.25 1.13
C LEU A 18 -10.02 -3.78 0.83
N VAL A 19 -8.91 -3.23 1.33
CA VAL A 19 -8.53 -1.82 1.07
C VAL A 19 -8.15 -1.63 -0.39
N LEU A 20 -7.38 -2.54 -0.99
CA LEU A 20 -7.04 -2.46 -2.42
C LEU A 20 -8.28 -2.53 -3.31
N PHE A 21 -9.32 -3.28 -2.91
CA PHE A 21 -10.59 -3.36 -3.62
C PHE A 21 -11.35 -2.02 -3.63
N MET A 22 -11.06 -1.10 -2.72
CA MET A 22 -11.67 0.23 -2.71
C MET A 22 -11.24 1.07 -3.92
N THR A 23 -10.04 0.89 -4.49
CA THR A 23 -9.58 1.68 -5.65
C THR A 23 -10.36 1.38 -6.94
N PRO A 24 -10.65 0.13 -7.31
CA PRO A 24 -11.67 -0.17 -8.33
C PRO A 24 -13.05 0.41 -7.97
N GLY A 25 -13.44 0.36 -6.70
CA GLY A 25 -14.67 0.99 -6.21
C GLY A 25 -14.72 2.49 -6.53
N LEU A 26 -13.63 3.22 -6.28
CA LEU A 26 -13.48 4.62 -6.66
C LEU A 26 -13.46 4.83 -8.18
N ALA A 27 -12.81 3.94 -8.94
CA ALA A 27 -12.79 4.02 -10.40
C ALA A 27 -14.21 3.94 -10.98
N PHE A 28 -15.05 3.04 -10.45
CA PHE A 28 -16.48 2.98 -10.82
C PHE A 28 -17.27 4.18 -10.31
N PHE A 29 -17.03 4.61 -9.07
CA PHE A 29 -17.71 5.75 -8.47
C PHE A 29 -17.45 7.03 -9.27
N TYR A 30 -16.19 7.39 -9.52
CA TYR A 30 -15.82 8.56 -10.32
C TYR A 30 -16.13 8.39 -11.80
N GLY A 31 -16.02 7.18 -12.34
CA GLY A 31 -16.47 6.85 -13.69
C GLY A 31 -17.96 7.12 -13.89
N GLY A 32 -18.81 6.83 -12.88
CA GLY A 32 -20.24 7.11 -12.94
C GLY A 32 -20.63 8.59 -12.78
N LEU A 33 -19.71 9.45 -12.34
CA LEU A 33 -19.93 10.90 -12.19
C LEU A 33 -19.52 11.71 -13.42
N VAL A 34 -18.76 11.11 -14.35
CA VAL A 34 -18.32 11.77 -15.58
C VAL A 34 -19.27 11.47 -16.74
N ARG A 35 -19.14 12.23 -17.84
CA ARG A 35 -19.86 11.94 -19.10
C ARG A 35 -19.46 10.58 -19.66
N ASP A 36 -20.40 9.92 -20.33
CA ASP A 36 -20.21 8.60 -20.96
C ASP A 36 -18.96 8.50 -21.84
N SER A 37 -18.64 9.58 -22.57
CA SER A 37 -17.44 9.65 -23.42
C SER A 37 -16.12 9.54 -22.65
N ASN A 38 -16.14 9.80 -21.35
CA ASN A 38 -14.94 9.92 -20.51
C ASN A 38 -14.82 8.78 -19.48
N ILE A 39 -15.81 7.90 -19.35
CA ILE A 39 -15.84 6.84 -18.32
C ILE A 39 -14.57 5.99 -18.37
N VAL A 40 -14.22 5.48 -19.56
CA VAL A 40 -13.04 4.62 -19.74
C VAL A 40 -11.77 5.37 -19.37
N ASN A 41 -11.64 6.64 -19.75
CA ASN A 41 -10.48 7.45 -19.43
C ASN A 41 -10.33 7.66 -17.91
N THR A 42 -11.42 7.99 -17.23
CA THR A 42 -11.44 8.17 -15.77
C THR A 42 -11.09 6.87 -15.03
N MET A 43 -11.66 5.73 -15.47
CA MET A 43 -11.32 4.43 -14.90
C MET A 43 -9.85 4.07 -15.12
N MET A 44 -9.32 4.29 -16.33
CA MET A 44 -7.92 4.00 -16.65
C MET A 44 -6.95 4.88 -15.86
N MET A 45 -7.27 6.15 -15.60
CA MET A 45 -6.45 7.00 -14.74
C MET A 45 -6.32 6.42 -13.33
N SER A 46 -7.40 5.88 -12.74
CA SER A 46 -7.34 5.24 -11.42
C SER A 46 -6.45 3.98 -11.42
N ILE A 47 -6.52 3.14 -12.47
CA ILE A 47 -5.67 1.94 -12.58
C ILE A 47 -4.20 2.31 -12.80
N ILE A 48 -3.92 3.31 -13.63
CA ILE A 48 -2.55 3.79 -13.86
C ILE A 48 -1.99 4.41 -12.58
N SER A 49 -2.80 5.21 -11.87
CA SER A 49 -2.42 5.80 -10.58
C SER A 49 -2.07 4.72 -9.56
N MET A 50 -2.84 3.64 -9.45
CA MET A 50 -2.51 2.50 -8.58
C MET A 50 -1.12 1.93 -8.87
N GLY A 51 -0.76 1.73 -10.14
CA GLY A 51 0.56 1.25 -10.54
C GLY A 51 1.70 2.24 -10.23
N LEU A 52 1.49 3.52 -10.54
CA LEU A 52 2.47 4.58 -10.26
C LEU A 52 2.71 4.76 -8.76
N THR A 53 1.65 4.74 -7.96
CA THR A 53 1.75 4.83 -6.50
C THR A 53 2.45 3.61 -5.91
N THR A 54 2.20 2.41 -6.45
CA THR A 54 2.92 1.18 -6.04
C THR A 54 4.43 1.31 -6.26
N LEU A 55 4.85 1.80 -7.44
CA LEU A 55 6.27 2.03 -7.74
C LEU A 55 6.88 3.13 -6.84
N THR A 56 6.13 4.22 -6.63
CA THR A 56 6.57 5.32 -5.77
C THR A 56 6.70 4.86 -4.31
N TRP A 57 5.80 3.99 -3.84
CA TRP A 57 5.85 3.40 -2.52
C TRP A 57 7.08 2.51 -2.31
N LEU A 58 7.38 1.66 -3.30
CA LEU A 58 8.55 0.78 -3.29
C LEU A 58 9.87 1.54 -3.22
N ILE A 59 9.98 2.66 -3.95
CA ILE A 59 11.23 3.41 -4.07
C ILE A 59 11.39 4.42 -2.93
N PHE A 60 10.32 5.14 -2.57
CA PHE A 60 10.41 6.27 -1.64
C PHE A 60 9.38 6.19 -0.51
N GLY A 61 8.14 5.81 -0.80
CA GLY A 61 7.02 5.97 0.14
C GLY A 61 7.24 5.24 1.45
N PHE A 62 7.52 3.93 1.41
CA PHE A 62 7.68 3.16 2.64
C PHE A 62 8.85 3.68 3.50
N THR A 63 10.01 3.89 2.87
CA THR A 63 11.21 4.34 3.59
C THR A 63 11.05 5.75 4.17
N TRP A 64 10.35 6.67 3.50
CA TRP A 64 10.14 8.02 4.05
C TRP A 64 9.05 8.07 5.13
N SER A 65 8.14 7.10 5.15
CA SER A 65 7.10 7.01 6.17
C SER A 65 7.57 6.30 7.45
N PHE A 66 8.47 5.32 7.36
CA PHE A 66 8.77 4.39 8.46
C PHE A 66 10.24 4.21 8.82
N ASP A 67 11.17 4.93 8.18
CA ASP A 67 12.57 4.96 8.62
C ASP A 67 12.72 5.83 9.89
N GLU A 68 13.50 5.35 10.86
CA GLU A 68 13.73 6.01 12.15
C GLU A 68 14.31 7.43 11.98
N TRP A 69 14.93 7.69 10.83
CA TRP A 69 15.63 8.95 10.51
C TRP A 69 14.76 10.01 9.82
N GLY A 70 13.44 9.82 9.75
CA GLY A 70 12.49 10.81 9.25
C GLY A 70 12.59 11.13 7.74
N VAL A 71 11.80 12.10 7.29
CA VAL A 71 11.69 12.45 5.86
C VAL A 71 13.03 12.95 5.32
N GLY A 72 13.61 12.19 4.39
CA GLY A 72 14.73 12.63 3.54
C GLY A 72 16.14 12.28 4.00
N LYS A 73 16.34 11.39 4.98
CA LYS A 73 17.69 11.03 5.46
C LYS A 73 18.08 9.55 5.46
N GLY A 74 17.35 8.71 4.72
CA GLY A 74 17.69 7.30 4.54
C GLY A 74 17.06 6.68 3.28
N PHE A 75 17.65 5.56 2.86
CA PHE A 75 17.13 4.64 1.83
C PHE A 75 17.12 3.20 2.36
N THR A 76 16.93 3.05 3.69
CA THR A 76 17.10 1.80 4.42
C THR A 76 16.18 0.71 3.90
N TYR A 77 14.92 1.07 3.57
CA TYR A 77 13.88 0.14 3.15
C TYR A 77 13.56 0.20 1.65
N VAL A 78 14.41 0.82 0.82
CA VAL A 78 14.16 0.93 -0.63
C VAL A 78 14.04 -0.46 -1.26
N GLY A 79 12.97 -0.65 -2.04
CA GLY A 79 12.64 -1.93 -2.65
C GLY A 79 12.36 -3.02 -1.61
N PHE A 80 11.86 -2.64 -0.43
CA PHE A 80 11.55 -3.54 0.69
C PHE A 80 12.77 -4.32 1.21
N ARG A 81 13.96 -3.74 1.09
CA ARG A 81 15.18 -4.28 1.69
C ARG A 81 15.18 -4.05 3.20
N ASN A 82 15.92 -4.86 3.94
CA ASN A 82 16.12 -4.72 5.38
C ASN A 82 14.83 -4.70 6.22
N LEU A 83 13.72 -5.26 5.72
CA LEU A 83 12.50 -5.38 6.50
C LEU A 83 12.69 -6.39 7.62
N ASP A 84 12.19 -6.04 8.80
CA ASP A 84 12.20 -6.95 9.94
C ASP A 84 11.33 -8.19 9.69
N THR A 85 11.79 -9.30 10.25
CA THR A 85 11.00 -10.56 10.27
C THR A 85 9.69 -10.40 11.04
N VAL A 86 9.68 -9.46 12.00
CA VAL A 86 8.53 -9.03 12.80
C VAL A 86 8.63 -7.52 12.89
N TRP A 87 7.62 -6.80 12.42
CA TRP A 87 7.65 -5.33 12.48
C TRP A 87 7.56 -4.86 13.95
N PRO A 88 8.31 -3.81 14.36
CA PRO A 88 8.29 -3.32 15.74
C PRO A 88 6.88 -3.09 16.28
N ASP A 89 6.65 -3.50 17.53
CA ASP A 89 5.35 -3.41 18.23
C ASP A 89 4.19 -4.14 17.54
N THR A 90 4.49 -5.13 16.70
CA THR A 90 3.49 -5.98 16.05
C THR A 90 3.83 -7.47 16.18
N THR A 91 2.90 -8.30 15.71
CA THR A 91 2.99 -9.76 15.60
C THR A 91 3.04 -10.23 14.14
N MET A 92 3.27 -9.32 13.19
CA MET A 92 3.22 -9.58 11.75
C MET A 92 4.57 -9.32 11.06
N PRO A 93 4.83 -9.93 9.89
CA PRO A 93 6.02 -9.63 9.11
C PRO A 93 6.06 -8.18 8.64
N GLY A 94 7.27 -7.59 8.57
CA GLY A 94 7.47 -6.24 8.00
C GLY A 94 6.94 -6.11 6.57
N MET A 95 6.99 -7.19 5.79
CA MET A 95 6.41 -7.24 4.43
C MET A 95 4.89 -7.04 4.44
N THR A 96 4.18 -7.67 5.38
CA THR A 96 2.72 -7.55 5.53
C THR A 96 2.36 -6.13 5.94
N PHE A 97 3.10 -5.56 6.90
CA PHE A 97 2.94 -4.17 7.32
C PHE A 97 3.15 -3.21 6.14
N ALA A 98 4.25 -3.35 5.40
CA ALA A 98 4.59 -2.49 4.26
C ALA A 98 3.54 -2.52 3.14
N VAL A 99 2.98 -3.70 2.83
CA VAL A 99 1.92 -3.85 1.82
C VAL A 99 0.60 -3.31 2.32
N PHE A 100 0.26 -3.50 3.59
CA PHE A 100 -0.95 -2.92 4.17
C PHE A 100 -0.92 -1.39 4.06
N GLN A 101 0.18 -0.75 4.46
CA GLN A 101 0.33 0.70 4.35
C GLN A 101 0.33 1.19 2.90
N MET A 102 0.89 0.41 1.96
CA MET A 102 0.82 0.70 0.53
C MET A 102 -0.62 0.83 0.02
N THR A 103 -1.55 0.01 0.52
CA THR A 103 -2.96 0.09 0.09
C THR A 103 -3.63 1.41 0.48
N PHE A 104 -3.22 2.01 1.60
CA PHE A 104 -3.66 3.36 1.99
C PHE A 104 -3.03 4.44 1.11
N ALA A 105 -1.74 4.31 0.78
CA ALA A 105 -1.09 5.23 -0.15
C ALA A 105 -1.75 5.19 -1.54
N ILE A 106 -2.17 4.01 -2.02
CA ILE A 106 -2.85 3.83 -3.31
C ILE A 106 -4.20 4.56 -3.38
N ILE A 107 -4.92 4.69 -2.26
CA ILE A 107 -6.27 5.27 -2.22
C ILE A 107 -6.34 6.71 -1.69
N ALA A 108 -5.21 7.27 -1.26
CA ALA A 108 -5.10 8.66 -0.82
C ALA A 108 -5.25 9.65 -2.01
#